data_AF-A0A7S2HWB4-F1
#
_entry.id   AF-A0A7S2HWB4-F1
#
_cell.length_a   1.000
_cell.length_b   1.000
_cell.length_c   1.000
_cell.angle_alpha   90.00
_cell.angle_beta   90.00
_cell.angle_gamma   90.00
#
_symmetry.space_group_name_H-M   'P 1'
#
loop_
_entity.id
_entity.type
_entity.pdbx_description
1 polymer ?
#
loop_
_entity_poly.entity_id
_entity_poly.type
_entity_poly.pdbx_seq_one_letter_code
_entity_poly.pdbx_strand_id
1 'polypeptide(L)'
;VVGGAAKGGLVVRERKETSSSELPGRLSTGALVVALEHDEQAERMLYAKVSGEGPEIGWVSTKFRGKELLVLDEDLSTQADATSSDGVVEEEEAASSVEEPIDGAELAMQLYCLRFAEAGAE
;
A
#
# COMPACT_ATOMS: atom_id res chain seq x y z
N VAL A 1 -12.28 -1.77 -8.13
CA VAL A 1 -12.22 -0.40 -8.73
C VAL A 1 -13.63 0.11 -8.98
N VAL A 2 -14.03 1.26 -8.41
CA VAL A 2 -15.40 1.78 -8.52
C VAL A 2 -15.52 3.10 -9.30
N GLY A 3 -14.41 3.83 -9.48
CA GLY A 3 -14.39 5.12 -10.16
C GLY A 3 -13.75 5.11 -11.55
N GLY A 4 -14.05 6.13 -12.37
CA GLY A 4 -13.44 6.31 -13.70
C GLY A 4 -14.34 5.91 -14.89
N ALA A 5 -15.55 5.40 -14.66
CA ALA A 5 -16.45 4.93 -15.73
C ALA A 5 -16.76 6.03 -16.76
N ALA A 6 -16.96 7.26 -16.30
CA ALA A 6 -17.23 8.41 -17.17
C ALA A 6 -16.09 8.76 -18.15
N LYS A 7 -14.86 8.30 -17.87
CA LYS A 7 -13.69 8.50 -18.73
C LYS A 7 -13.17 7.19 -19.34
N GLY A 8 -13.88 6.07 -19.19
CA GLY A 8 -13.44 4.76 -19.69
C GLY A 8 -12.33 4.12 -18.86
N GLY A 9 -12.27 4.38 -17.55
CA GLY A 9 -11.35 3.74 -16.61
C GLY A 9 -10.36 4.70 -15.93
N LEU A 10 -9.46 4.12 -15.14
CA LEU A 10 -8.37 4.82 -14.45
C LEU A 10 -7.13 4.87 -15.33
N VAL A 11 -6.50 6.04 -15.35
CA VAL A 11 -5.20 6.22 -16.04
C VAL A 11 -4.12 5.62 -15.16
N VAL A 12 -3.33 4.73 -15.75
CA VAL A 12 -2.24 4.05 -15.08
C VAL A 12 -0.92 4.66 -15.53
N ARG A 13 -0.01 4.90 -14.58
CA ARG A 13 1.34 5.39 -14.86
C ARG A 13 2.37 4.32 -14.51
N GLU A 14 3.47 4.31 -15.25
CA GLU A 14 4.56 3.34 -15.01
C GLU A 14 5.22 3.57 -13.64
N ARG A 15 5.33 4.84 -13.20
CA ARG A 15 5.96 5.20 -11.91
C ARG A 15 5.11 6.17 -11.10
N LYS A 16 5.48 6.30 -9.82
CA LYS A 16 4.90 7.25 -8.86
C LYS A 16 4.94 8.68 -9.36
N GLU A 17 6.03 9.04 -10.04
CA GLU A 17 6.32 10.38 -10.52
C GLU A 17 5.23 10.90 -11.47
N THR A 18 4.85 12.16 -11.29
CA THR A 18 3.92 12.89 -12.18
C THR A 18 4.45 13.06 -13.60
N SER A 19 5.78 13.05 -13.76
CA SER A 19 6.48 13.12 -15.05
C SER A 19 6.59 11.78 -15.76
N SER A 20 6.18 10.69 -15.11
CA SER A 20 6.30 9.35 -15.69
C SER A 20 5.30 9.13 -16.81
N SER A 21 5.72 8.36 -17.81
CA SER A 21 4.89 8.00 -18.96
C SER A 21 3.59 7.34 -18.49
N GLU A 22 2.49 7.85 -19.03
CA GLU A 22 1.18 7.23 -18.89
C GLU A 22 1.19 5.95 -19.73
N LEU A 23 0.79 4.83 -19.12
CA LEU A 23 0.64 3.59 -19.87
C LEU A 23 -0.55 3.76 -20.83
N PRO A 24 -0.45 3.24 -22.06
CA PRO A 24 -1.55 3.31 -23.03
C PRO A 24 -2.78 2.51 -22.57
N GLY A 25 -2.62 1.61 -21.58
CA GLY A 25 -3.70 0.86 -20.97
C GLY A 25 -4.35 1.61 -19.81
N ARG A 26 -5.68 1.64 -19.81
CA ARG A 26 -6.49 2.10 -18.67
C ARG A 26 -7.00 0.91 -17.88
N LEU A 27 -7.06 1.06 -16.57
CA LEU A 27 -7.66 0.08 -15.69
C LEU A 27 -9.18 0.29 -15.71
N SER A 28 -9.91 -0.70 -16.23
CA SER A 28 -11.36 -0.62 -16.39
C SER A 28 -12.06 -0.59 -15.02
N THR A 29 -13.22 0.08 -14.97
CA THR A 29 -14.09 0.03 -13.79
C THR A 29 -14.61 -1.38 -13.56
N GLY A 30 -14.65 -1.81 -12.29
CA GLY A 30 -14.93 -3.20 -11.92
C GLY A 30 -13.71 -4.12 -11.90
N ALA A 31 -12.52 -3.66 -12.34
CA ALA A 31 -11.31 -4.45 -12.16
C ALA A 31 -10.98 -4.64 -10.68
N LEU A 32 -10.50 -5.83 -10.34
CA LEU A 32 -9.99 -6.19 -9.02
C LEU A 32 -8.48 -6.04 -9.01
N VAL A 33 -7.98 -5.31 -8.03
CA VAL A 33 -6.56 -5.00 -7.88
C VAL A 33 -6.16 -5.13 -6.42
N VAL A 34 -4.90 -5.51 -6.18
CA VAL A 34 -4.28 -5.51 -4.86
C VAL A 34 -3.39 -4.27 -4.73
N ALA A 35 -3.47 -3.59 -3.60
CA ALA A 35 -2.58 -2.48 -3.27
C ALA A 35 -1.20 -3.03 -2.88
N LEU A 36 -0.16 -2.65 -3.61
CA LEU A 36 1.23 -3.01 -3.29
C LEU A 36 1.90 -1.91 -2.46
N GLU A 37 1.68 -0.66 -2.84
CA GLU A 37 2.23 0.51 -2.15
C GLU A 37 1.19 1.64 -2.19
N HIS A 38 1.07 2.38 -1.09
CA HIS A 38 0.16 3.52 -1.00
C HIS A 38 0.93 4.76 -0.55
N ASP A 39 0.81 5.82 -1.34
CA ASP A 39 1.41 7.11 -1.08
C ASP A 39 0.32 8.13 -0.77
N GLU A 40 0.18 8.44 0.52
CA GLU A 40 -0.83 9.38 1.02
C GLU A 40 -0.52 10.83 0.65
N GLN A 41 0.77 11.17 0.48
CA GLN A 41 1.20 12.52 0.11
C GLN A 41 0.82 12.87 -1.33
N ALA A 42 0.92 11.91 -2.25
CA ALA A 42 0.58 12.10 -3.66
C ALA A 42 -0.84 11.61 -4.02
N GLU A 43 -1.59 11.07 -3.07
CA GLU A 43 -2.91 10.42 -3.27
C GLU A 43 -2.87 9.34 -4.38
N ARG A 44 -1.79 8.55 -4.39
CA ARG A 44 -1.51 7.55 -5.42
C ARG A 44 -1.16 6.21 -4.81
N MET A 45 -1.55 5.14 -5.48
CA MET A 45 -1.30 3.77 -5.07
C MET A 45 -0.70 3.00 -6.24
N LEU A 46 0.35 2.23 -5.95
CA LEU A 46 0.81 1.15 -6.81
C LEU A 46 -0.11 -0.04 -6.61
N TYR A 47 -0.72 -0.49 -7.70
CA TYR A 47 -1.58 -1.66 -7.69
C TYR A 47 -0.99 -2.78 -8.54
N ALA A 48 -1.36 -4.01 -8.21
CA ALA A 48 -1.27 -5.15 -9.12
C ALA A 48 -2.66 -5.68 -9.45
N LYS A 49 -2.93 -5.91 -10.74
CA LYS A 49 -4.20 -6.39 -11.25
C LYS A 49 -4.37 -7.85 -10.90
N VAL A 50 -5.48 -8.17 -10.27
CA VAL A 50 -5.88 -9.55 -9.97
C VAL A 50 -6.86 -10.04 -11.03
N SER A 51 -7.84 -9.21 -11.41
CA SER A 51 -8.85 -9.57 -12.42
C SER A 51 -9.40 -8.33 -13.14
N GLY A 52 -9.85 -8.52 -14.38
CA GLY A 52 -10.42 -7.48 -15.23
C GLY A 52 -9.48 -6.96 -16.33
N GLU A 53 -9.88 -5.85 -16.94
CA GLU A 53 -9.19 -5.22 -18.06
C GLU A 53 -8.25 -4.09 -17.61
N GLY A 54 -7.07 -4.05 -18.24
CA GLY A 54 -6.05 -3.03 -18.01
C GLY A 54 -4.66 -3.60 -17.73
N PRO A 55 -3.69 -2.72 -17.40
CA PRO A 55 -2.31 -3.09 -17.10
C PRO A 55 -2.22 -3.97 -15.85
N GLU A 56 -1.26 -4.90 -15.84
CA GLU A 56 -1.02 -5.79 -14.71
C GLU A 56 -0.47 -5.06 -13.49
N ILE A 57 0.37 -4.05 -13.66
CA ILE A 57 0.94 -3.27 -12.56
C ILE A 57 0.96 -1.80 -12.96
N GLY A 58 0.73 -0.91 -12.00
CA GLY A 58 1.07 0.49 -12.17
C GLY A 58 0.49 1.40 -11.11
N TRP A 59 0.74 2.69 -11.29
CA TRP A 59 0.35 3.73 -10.37
C TRP A 59 -0.97 4.36 -10.78
N VAL A 60 -1.91 4.41 -9.85
CA VAL A 60 -3.24 5.04 -10.02
C VAL A 60 -3.53 6.00 -8.89
N SER A 61 -4.40 6.98 -9.15
CA SER A 61 -4.89 7.88 -8.11
C SER A 61 -6.01 7.20 -7.31
N THR A 62 -5.91 7.24 -5.99
CA THR A 62 -6.93 6.70 -5.09
C THR A 62 -8.14 7.64 -4.98
N LYS A 63 -7.89 8.95 -5.08
CA LYS A 63 -8.90 10.00 -5.03
C LYS A 63 -8.80 10.92 -6.25
N PHE A 64 -9.94 11.43 -6.71
CA PHE A 64 -10.00 12.45 -7.75
C PHE A 64 -11.11 13.46 -7.47
N ARG A 65 -10.76 14.74 -7.31
CA ARG A 65 -11.69 15.83 -6.95
C ARG A 65 -12.53 15.51 -5.70
N GLY A 66 -11.91 14.91 -4.69
CA GLY A 66 -12.57 14.49 -3.44
C GLY A 66 -13.45 13.25 -3.56
N LYS A 67 -13.47 12.57 -4.72
CA LYS A 67 -14.21 11.33 -4.92
C LYS A 67 -13.27 10.13 -4.92
N GLU A 68 -13.57 9.13 -4.12
CA GLU A 68 -12.80 7.89 -4.06
C GLU A 68 -13.02 7.07 -5.34
N LEU A 69 -11.91 6.63 -5.93
CA LEU A 69 -11.90 5.85 -7.17
C LEU A 69 -11.72 4.34 -6.91
N LEU A 70 -11.12 4.03 -5.76
CA LEU A 70 -10.85 2.70 -5.27
C LEU A 70 -11.56 2.56 -3.93
N VAL A 71 -12.22 1.43 -3.76
CA VAL A 71 -12.85 1.03 -2.50
C VAL A 71 -12.22 -0.31 -2.15
N LEU A 72 -11.85 -0.46 -0.88
CA LEU A 72 -11.39 -1.71 -0.31
C LEU A 72 -12.57 -2.67 -0.21
N ASP A 73 -12.40 -3.86 -0.75
CA ASP A 73 -13.37 -4.93 -0.63
C ASP A 73 -12.96 -5.77 0.60
N GLU A 74 -13.48 -5.39 1.76
CA GLU A 74 -13.19 -6.05 3.06
C GLU A 74 -13.95 -7.39 3.21
N ASP A 75 -14.84 -7.70 2.27
CA ASP A 75 -15.70 -8.89 2.27
C ASP A 75 -14.97 -10.20 1.87
N LEU A 76 -13.74 -10.11 1.32
CA LEU A 76 -12.93 -11.29 1.00
C LEU A 76 -12.15 -11.85 2.20
N SER A 77 -12.07 -11.11 3.32
CA SER A 77 -11.42 -11.59 4.56
C SER A 77 -12.39 -12.24 5.57
N THR A 78 -13.69 -12.15 5.36
CA THR A 78 -14.72 -12.54 6.35
C THR A 78 -15.52 -13.77 5.91
N GLN A 79 -14.86 -14.78 5.34
CA GLN A 79 -15.49 -16.10 5.09
C GLN A 79 -14.61 -17.27 5.57
N ALA A 80 -14.03 -17.12 6.76
CA ALA A 80 -13.47 -18.26 7.50
C ALA A 80 -14.01 -18.37 8.94
N ASP A 81 -14.68 -17.35 9.49
CA ASP A 81 -15.08 -17.35 10.90
C ASP A 81 -16.52 -16.82 11.08
N ALA A 82 -17.49 -17.72 10.89
CA ALA A 82 -18.86 -17.54 11.37
C ALA A 82 -19.47 -18.91 11.68
N THR A 83 -18.89 -19.60 12.66
CA THR A 83 -19.61 -20.58 13.47
C THR A 83 -19.26 -20.34 14.93
N SER A 84 -20.29 -19.91 15.66
CA SER A 84 -20.48 -20.02 17.11
C SER A 84 -19.99 -18.89 18.02
N SER A 85 -21.00 -18.15 18.50
CA SER A 85 -21.32 -17.87 19.91
C SER A 85 -20.37 -17.00 20.75
N ASP A 86 -20.93 -15.84 21.13
CA ASP A 86 -21.21 -15.43 22.52
C ASP A 86 -20.01 -15.41 23.50
N GLY A 87 -19.54 -14.22 23.84
CA GLY A 87 -18.54 -14.05 24.88
C GLY A 87 -18.05 -12.61 25.06
N VAL A 88 -18.72 -11.88 25.94
CA VAL A 88 -18.21 -10.72 26.68
C VAL A 88 -16.84 -11.03 27.31
N VAL A 89 -15.88 -10.09 27.28
CA VAL A 89 -15.24 -9.44 28.45
C VAL A 89 -14.08 -8.51 28.06
N GLU A 90 -13.89 -7.55 28.96
CA GLU A 90 -13.01 -6.37 29.05
C GLU A 90 -11.49 -6.55 28.87
N GLU A 91 -10.86 -5.38 28.73
CA GLU A 91 -9.50 -4.93 29.12
C GLU A 91 -8.60 -5.93 29.87
N GLU A 92 -7.32 -6.02 29.49
CA GLU A 92 -6.26 -5.20 30.10
C GLU A 92 -4.91 -5.40 29.39
N GLU A 93 -4.02 -4.45 29.65
CA GLU A 93 -2.71 -4.22 29.06
C GLU A 93 -1.66 -5.30 29.37
N ALA A 94 -0.63 -5.39 28.52
CA ALA A 94 0.77 -5.30 28.96
C ALA A 94 1.77 -5.34 27.78
N ALA A 95 2.45 -4.21 27.58
CA ALA A 95 3.88 -4.02 27.30
C ALA A 95 4.57 -4.88 26.22
N SER A 96 5.18 -4.20 25.22
CA SER A 96 6.63 -4.38 24.94
C SER A 96 7.15 -3.35 23.92
N SER A 97 8.25 -2.70 24.29
CA SER A 97 9.18 -1.89 23.49
C SER A 97 8.68 -0.58 22.87
N VAL A 98 8.92 0.51 23.60
CA VAL A 98 9.25 1.82 23.02
C VAL A 98 10.51 1.63 22.18
N GLU A 99 10.36 1.56 20.85
CA GLU A 99 11.47 1.88 19.95
C GLU A 99 11.57 3.40 19.93
N GLU A 100 12.54 3.94 20.69
CA GLU A 100 12.88 5.35 20.58
C GLU A 100 13.22 5.66 19.11
N PRO A 101 12.74 6.77 18.53
CA PRO A 101 13.10 7.15 17.17
C PRO A 101 14.59 7.48 17.15
N ILE A 102 15.41 6.52 16.73
CA ILE A 102 16.82 6.73 16.50
C ILE A 102 16.90 7.68 15.30
N ASP A 103 17.24 8.96 15.55
CA ASP A 103 17.46 9.94 14.49
C ASP A 103 18.42 9.33 13.46
N GLY A 104 18.15 9.50 12.16
CA GLY A 104 18.87 8.80 11.09
C GLY A 104 20.40 8.99 11.10
N ALA A 105 20.88 10.03 11.79
CA ALA A 105 22.30 10.26 12.03
C ALA A 105 22.92 9.24 13.01
N GLU A 106 22.19 8.83 14.05
CA GLU A 106 22.66 7.91 15.08
C GLU A 106 22.65 6.45 14.56
N LEU A 107 21.65 6.08 13.75
CA LEU A 107 21.63 4.80 13.03
C LEU A 107 22.78 4.69 12.01
N ALA A 108 23.09 5.79 11.29
CA ALA A 108 24.22 5.84 10.38
C ALA A 108 25.57 5.68 11.10
N MET A 109 25.70 6.25 12.31
CA MET A 109 26.88 6.09 13.15
C MET A 109 27.03 4.66 13.67
N GLN A 110 25.94 4.03 14.11
CA GLN A 110 25.93 2.64 14.55
C GLN A 110 26.35 1.67 13.43
N LEU A 111 25.79 1.83 12.23
CA LEU A 111 26.16 1.02 11.06
C LEU A 111 27.62 1.23 10.63
N TYR A 112 28.13 2.45 10.75
CA TYR A 112 29.54 2.74 10.46
C TYR A 112 30.48 2.03 11.44
N CYS A 113 30.18 2.06 12.74
CA CYS A 113 30.98 1.36 13.76
C CYS A 113 30.95 -0.16 13.57
N LEU A 114 29.78 -0.73 13.25
CA LEU A 114 29.65 -2.16 12.99
C LEU A 114 30.41 -2.61 11.74
N ARG A 115 30.39 -1.80 10.68
CA ARG A 115 31.13 -2.09 9.44
C ARG A 115 32.65 -2.08 9.62
N PHE A 116 33.18 -1.28 10.54
CA PHE A 116 34.63 -1.17 10.75
C PHE A 116 35.21 -2.17 11.75
N ALA A 117 34.38 -2.82 12.56
CA ALA A 117 34.83 -3.84 13.51
C ALA A 117 35.31 -5.15 12.83
N GLU A 118 34.95 -5.38 11.57
CA GLU A 118 35.37 -6.58 10.81
C GLU A 118 36.70 -6.39 10.04
N ALA A 119 37.29 -5.19 10.03
CA ALA A 119 38.51 -4.90 9.27
C ALA A 119 39.81 -4.96 10.11
N GLY A 120 39.83 -5.79 11.15
CA GLY A 120 40.96 -5.89 12.09
C GLY A 120 41.25 -7.28 12.63
N ALA A 121 40.92 -8.33 11.86
CA ALA A 121 41.28 -9.71 12.17
C ALA A 121 42.07 -10.34 11.00
N GLU A 122 43.22 -9.76 10.68
CA GLU A 122 44.37 -10.45 10.06
C GLU A 122 45.66 -9.98 10.70
#